data_AF-A0A2E7SQJ9-F1
#
_entry.id   AF-A0A2E7SQJ9-F1
#
_cell.length_a   1.000
_cell.length_b   1.000
_cell.length_c   1.000
_cell.angle_alpha   90.00
_cell.angle_beta   90.00
_cell.angle_gamma   90.00
#
_symmetry.space_group_name_H-M   'P 1'
#
loop_
_entity.id
_entity.type
_entity.pdbx_description
1 polymer ?
#
loop_
_entity_poly.entity_id
_entity_poly.type
_entity_poly.pdbx_seq_one_letter_code
_entity_poly.pdbx_strand_id
1 'polypeptide(L)'
;MHLQKHSILSLTVLLLFIGCGSAPDHSGLYTAKISPAGETGTISIALQADQSATVTITEDGASREERGDGTWEIQESTIVVRANNIRNHDQELTLKLDVTTYKLLSVVVDGEEKPIDEITEEGKDGVYFKKSKLSGKEPSVQPAQESNKPIEQHPDWVKYKTESEAEGWSYDAATYIGELPKDEDNFFMAKPYDALHYDEDGNYINSERMSELQAILVRKEIPTERLENRLTLHVGEFAEQLRELGKQAAFAIKQDNSDLTQSLAGTPGFPPSGFPPSGRNFLKEEERSRKERRKEMAETAKYKGGDDEIIDVYLSQFDEVLTELREAAKRPGHHFPVHRELASGAKLPHLSTSKSFAIILSQSAKIKLARNDGEGAMENLRLQFRLSEALAGDGPTGLLPLLVSVALGAFAIDVIEEGVQLSQWTDAQLQEIDEWLARRTEFTAAQMERFLQGERLLMLLTLQKQINGEDLLLENREATRILANSNQKSLVQELIFYDRAMKEHIELIRKVKTSGVVDIKAVDELGSKIEKTMNRIPGTYILSRLLLPAVITVHSKTAQYINLQSSARLGIAIEKYRHAKGALPNKLQDLVPDFISAIPVNAQTGEPMEWVHNGAPRYQFVQERGRSNEWKYDAVLG
;
A
#
# COMPACT_ATOMS: atom_id res chain seq x y z
N MET A 1 9.94 -25.22 -25.19
CA MET A 1 8.64 -25.29 -24.50
C MET A 1 8.83 -24.87 -23.05
N HIS A 2 8.92 -23.56 -22.82
CA HIS A 2 9.11 -22.93 -21.51
C HIS A 2 8.28 -21.65 -21.55
N LEU A 3 7.06 -21.70 -21.05
CA LEU A 3 6.20 -20.52 -20.88
C LEU A 3 5.08 -20.90 -19.90
N GLN A 4 5.30 -20.60 -18.62
CA GLN A 4 4.28 -20.27 -17.59
C GLN A 4 4.93 -20.27 -16.20
N LYS A 5 5.76 -19.26 -15.92
CA LYS A 5 6.13 -18.87 -14.54
C LYS A 5 6.20 -17.34 -14.34
N HIS A 6 5.77 -16.55 -15.32
CA HIS A 6 6.01 -15.10 -15.33
C HIS A 6 4.78 -14.20 -15.09
N SER A 7 3.64 -14.75 -14.67
CA SER A 7 2.43 -13.92 -14.42
C SER A 7 2.15 -13.58 -12.94
N ILE A 8 3.02 -13.97 -12.00
CA ILE A 8 2.82 -13.68 -10.56
C ILE A 8 3.62 -12.44 -10.10
N LEU A 9 4.63 -11.98 -10.85
CA LEU A 9 5.51 -10.88 -10.40
C LEU A 9 5.03 -9.45 -10.76
N SER A 10 4.05 -9.27 -11.67
CA SER A 10 3.55 -7.93 -12.03
C SER A 10 2.39 -7.43 -11.18
N LEU A 11 1.77 -8.27 -10.35
CA LEU A 11 0.57 -7.92 -9.60
C LEU A 11 0.85 -7.20 -8.26
N THR A 12 2.07 -7.28 -7.73
CA THR A 12 2.45 -6.71 -6.42
C THR A 12 2.54 -5.18 -6.44
N VAL A 13 2.58 -4.57 -7.63
CA VAL A 13 2.63 -3.11 -7.81
C VAL A 13 1.25 -2.46 -7.81
N LEU A 14 0.21 -3.18 -8.25
CA LEU A 14 -1.16 -2.67 -8.29
C LEU A 14 -1.92 -2.96 -6.97
N LEU A 15 -1.52 -4.01 -6.24
CA LEU A 15 -2.14 -4.41 -4.97
C LEU A 15 -1.77 -3.54 -3.75
N LEU A 16 -0.87 -2.58 -3.88
CA LEU A 16 -0.62 -1.55 -2.85
C LEU A 16 -1.40 -0.24 -3.11
N PHE A 17 -2.22 -0.19 -4.17
CA PHE A 17 -2.91 1.02 -4.63
C PHE A 17 -4.41 0.87 -4.91
N ILE A 18 -4.97 -0.33 -4.79
CA ILE A 18 -6.42 -0.51 -4.72
C ILE A 18 -6.76 -0.58 -3.23
N GLY A 19 -7.71 0.23 -2.76
CA GLY A 19 -8.22 0.12 -1.41
C GLY A 19 -8.49 -1.35 -1.07
N CYS A 20 -8.12 -1.77 0.13
CA CYS A 20 -8.20 -3.15 0.58
C CYS A 20 -9.67 -3.62 0.65
N GLY A 21 -10.27 -3.88 -0.52
CA GLY A 21 -11.42 -4.74 -0.67
C GLY A 21 -10.89 -6.16 -0.68
N SER A 22 -10.65 -6.70 0.51
CA SER A 22 -10.51 -8.14 0.68
C SER A 22 -11.69 -8.79 -0.03
N ALA A 23 -11.44 -9.75 -0.91
CA ALA A 23 -12.48 -10.69 -1.33
C ALA A 23 -13.24 -11.16 -0.07
N PRO A 24 -14.58 -11.29 -0.09
CA PRO A 24 -15.33 -11.63 1.10
C PRO A 24 -14.76 -12.92 1.71
N ASP A 25 -14.31 -12.82 2.95
CA ASP A 25 -13.76 -13.95 3.69
C ASP A 25 -14.89 -14.94 3.99
N HIS A 26 -14.93 -16.04 3.24
CA HIS A 26 -15.89 -17.13 3.43
C HIS A 26 -15.46 -18.11 4.53
N SER A 27 -14.31 -17.87 5.20
CA SER A 27 -13.97 -18.60 6.42
C SER A 27 -14.95 -18.28 7.56
N GLY A 28 -15.14 -19.24 8.47
CA GLY A 28 -16.09 -19.12 9.58
C GLY A 28 -16.76 -20.45 9.93
N LEU A 29 -17.62 -20.39 10.95
CA LEU A 29 -18.40 -21.53 11.41
C LEU A 29 -19.84 -21.41 10.90
N TYR A 30 -20.27 -22.40 10.13
CA TYR A 30 -21.58 -22.49 9.53
C TYR A 30 -22.37 -23.59 10.24
N THR A 31 -23.49 -23.25 10.86
CA THR A 31 -24.31 -24.24 11.59
C THR A 31 -25.72 -24.29 11.04
N ALA A 32 -26.26 -25.48 10.85
CA ALA A 32 -27.66 -25.69 10.49
C ALA A 32 -28.26 -26.84 11.30
N LYS A 33 -29.57 -26.76 11.57
CA LYS A 33 -30.33 -27.90 12.10
C LYS A 33 -30.76 -28.80 10.95
N ILE A 34 -30.70 -30.10 11.18
CA ILE A 34 -31.09 -31.15 10.24
C ILE A 34 -32.02 -32.13 10.96
N SER A 35 -32.88 -32.82 10.20
CA SER A 35 -33.79 -33.82 10.76
C SER A 35 -33.84 -35.11 9.93
N PRO A 36 -32.69 -35.80 9.73
CA PRO A 36 -32.67 -37.01 8.92
C PRO A 36 -33.60 -38.09 9.49
N ALA A 37 -34.53 -38.58 8.67
CA ALA A 37 -35.49 -39.62 9.05
C ALA A 37 -36.32 -39.35 10.33
N GLY A 38 -36.50 -38.09 10.70
CA GLY A 38 -37.30 -37.67 11.88
C GLY A 38 -36.51 -37.51 13.19
N GLU A 39 -35.19 -37.67 13.16
CA GLU A 39 -34.31 -37.44 14.32
C GLU A 39 -33.63 -36.06 14.22
N THR A 40 -33.71 -35.22 15.26
CA THR A 40 -33.14 -33.86 15.20
C THR A 40 -31.64 -33.86 15.49
N GLY A 41 -30.89 -33.09 14.72
CA GLY A 41 -29.45 -32.94 14.88
C GLY A 41 -28.93 -31.60 14.35
N THR A 42 -27.64 -31.34 14.58
CA THR A 42 -26.94 -30.14 14.09
C THR A 42 -25.77 -30.54 13.23
N ILE A 43 -25.67 -29.93 12.05
CA ILE A 43 -24.47 -29.96 11.21
C ILE A 43 -23.70 -28.65 11.35
N SER A 44 -22.40 -28.77 11.59
CA SER A 44 -21.46 -27.66 11.71
C SER A 44 -20.35 -27.80 10.69
N ILE A 45 -20.07 -26.75 9.92
CA ILE A 45 -18.98 -26.69 8.95
C ILE A 45 -18.06 -25.54 9.35
N ALA A 46 -16.83 -25.86 9.72
CA ALA A 46 -15.77 -24.90 9.98
C ALA A 46 -14.92 -24.74 8.73
N LEU A 47 -14.99 -23.60 8.06
CA LEU A 47 -14.17 -23.25 6.91
C LEU A 47 -13.01 -22.39 7.37
N GLN A 48 -11.77 -22.83 7.13
CA GLN A 48 -10.56 -22.10 7.50
C GLN A 48 -10.05 -21.28 6.31
N ALA A 49 -9.29 -20.21 6.58
CA ALA A 49 -8.72 -19.35 5.55
C ALA A 49 -7.69 -20.06 4.64
N ASP A 50 -7.14 -21.20 5.08
CA ASP A 50 -6.20 -22.04 4.32
C ASP A 50 -6.88 -23.08 3.43
N GLN A 51 -8.19 -22.94 3.18
CA GLN A 51 -9.03 -23.88 2.42
C GLN A 51 -9.21 -25.25 3.07
N SER A 52 -8.78 -25.45 4.32
CA SER A 52 -9.18 -26.62 5.11
C SER A 52 -10.60 -26.46 5.66
N ALA A 53 -11.31 -27.57 5.77
CA ALA A 53 -12.66 -27.63 6.31
C ALA A 53 -12.78 -28.75 7.34
N THR A 54 -13.58 -28.53 8.38
CA THR A 54 -14.04 -29.60 9.28
C THR A 54 -15.56 -29.61 9.27
N VAL A 55 -16.14 -30.80 9.08
CA VAL A 55 -17.58 -31.02 9.19
C VAL A 55 -17.84 -31.84 10.45
N THR A 56 -18.78 -31.39 11.27
CA THR A 56 -19.21 -32.08 12.48
C THR A 56 -20.71 -32.28 12.45
N ILE A 57 -21.17 -33.50 12.72
CA ILE A 57 -22.58 -33.85 12.83
C ILE A 57 -22.84 -34.31 14.27
N THR A 58 -23.85 -33.71 14.90
CA THR A 58 -24.26 -34.00 16.27
C THR A 58 -25.75 -34.36 16.27
N GLU A 59 -26.10 -35.56 16.71
CA GLU A 59 -27.49 -35.98 16.90
C GLU A 59 -27.97 -35.59 18.30
N ASP A 60 -29.20 -35.06 18.44
CA ASP A 60 -29.72 -34.60 19.73
C ASP A 60 -29.88 -35.78 20.71
N GLY A 61 -29.18 -35.70 21.85
CA GLY A 61 -29.19 -36.76 22.88
C GLY A 61 -28.14 -37.86 22.68
N ALA A 62 -27.38 -37.84 21.59
CA ALA A 62 -26.22 -38.71 21.42
C ALA A 62 -25.00 -38.19 22.21
N SER A 63 -24.20 -39.10 22.77
CA SER A 63 -22.96 -38.77 23.49
C SER A 63 -21.73 -38.65 22.58
N ARG A 64 -21.89 -38.88 21.27
CA ARG A 64 -20.80 -38.98 20.30
C ARG A 64 -21.05 -38.02 19.14
N GLU A 65 -20.04 -37.22 18.82
CA GLU A 65 -20.00 -36.35 17.66
C GLU A 65 -19.24 -37.05 16.53
N GLU A 66 -19.75 -36.93 15.31
CA GLU A 66 -19.08 -37.42 14.12
C GLU A 66 -18.34 -36.28 13.45
N ARG A 67 -17.06 -36.47 13.16
CA ARG A 67 -16.19 -35.42 12.61
C ARG A 67 -15.43 -35.93 11.40
N GLY A 68 -15.49 -35.16 10.32
CA GLY A 68 -14.67 -35.33 9.14
C GLY A 68 -13.85 -34.08 8.86
N ASP A 69 -12.62 -34.28 8.40
CA ASP A 69 -11.74 -33.20 7.95
C ASP A 69 -11.62 -33.25 6.41
N GLY A 70 -11.37 -32.09 5.82
CA GLY A 70 -11.61 -31.88 4.41
C GLY A 70 -11.06 -30.56 3.87
N THR A 71 -11.50 -30.20 2.67
CA THR A 71 -11.16 -28.94 2.02
C THR A 71 -12.40 -28.23 1.50
N TRP A 72 -12.27 -26.95 1.22
CA TRP A 72 -13.32 -26.17 0.59
C TRP A 72 -12.80 -25.21 -0.47
N GLU A 73 -13.64 -24.91 -1.44
CA GLU A 73 -13.37 -23.94 -2.49
C GLU A 73 -14.65 -23.21 -2.90
N ILE A 74 -14.49 -22.11 -3.65
CA ILE A 74 -15.60 -21.39 -4.27
C ILE A 74 -15.62 -21.75 -5.75
N GLN A 75 -16.74 -22.30 -6.22
CA GLN A 75 -17.03 -22.52 -7.62
C GLN A 75 -18.18 -21.60 -8.03
N GLU A 76 -17.88 -20.56 -8.81
CA GLU A 76 -18.85 -19.53 -9.22
C GLU A 76 -19.54 -18.87 -8.01
N SER A 77 -20.84 -19.14 -7.81
CA SER A 77 -21.64 -18.67 -6.67
C SER A 77 -21.91 -19.74 -5.61
N THR A 78 -21.08 -20.79 -5.56
CA THR A 78 -21.25 -21.94 -4.67
C THR A 78 -20.02 -22.21 -3.81
N ILE A 79 -20.19 -22.37 -2.50
CA ILE A 79 -19.18 -22.93 -1.59
C ILE A 79 -19.26 -24.45 -1.69
N VAL A 80 -18.18 -25.10 -2.12
CA VAL A 80 -18.07 -26.55 -2.21
C VAL A 80 -17.18 -27.05 -1.10
N VAL A 81 -17.72 -27.87 -0.21
CA VAL A 81 -17.00 -28.45 0.94
C VAL A 81 -16.91 -29.96 0.73
N ARG A 82 -15.69 -30.51 0.76
CA ARG A 82 -15.43 -31.95 0.65
C ARG A 82 -14.77 -32.43 1.92
N ALA A 83 -15.36 -33.39 2.63
CA ALA A 83 -14.86 -33.91 3.89
C ALA A 83 -14.87 -35.45 3.90
N ASN A 84 -13.86 -36.05 4.51
CA ASN A 84 -13.71 -37.50 4.60
C ASN A 84 -13.93 -38.00 6.04
N ASN A 85 -14.16 -39.30 6.20
CA ASN A 85 -14.24 -40.04 7.47
C ASN A 85 -15.47 -39.73 8.33
N ILE A 86 -16.61 -39.44 7.71
CA ILE A 86 -17.89 -39.16 8.40
C ILE A 86 -18.70 -40.46 8.53
N ARG A 87 -19.48 -40.63 9.62
CA ARG A 87 -20.37 -41.78 9.93
C ARG A 87 -19.77 -43.18 10.09
N ASN A 88 -18.66 -43.56 9.44
CA ASN A 88 -18.03 -44.89 9.59
C ASN A 88 -16.54 -44.98 9.12
N HIS A 89 -15.76 -43.91 9.24
CA HIS A 89 -14.31 -43.87 8.96
C HIS A 89 -13.83 -44.08 7.51
N ASP A 90 -14.71 -44.34 6.52
CA ASP A 90 -14.32 -44.47 5.10
C ASP A 90 -15.22 -43.70 4.10
N GLN A 91 -16.13 -42.84 4.58
CA GLN A 91 -17.07 -42.12 3.69
C GLN A 91 -16.59 -40.73 3.28
N GLU A 92 -16.83 -40.36 2.02
CA GLU A 92 -16.62 -39.02 1.45
C GLU A 92 -17.95 -38.26 1.39
N LEU A 93 -17.98 -37.05 1.95
CA LEU A 93 -19.12 -36.14 1.95
C LEU A 93 -18.78 -34.88 1.17
N THR A 94 -19.62 -34.51 0.20
CA THR A 94 -19.58 -33.21 -0.47
C THR A 94 -20.86 -32.42 -0.20
N LEU A 95 -20.69 -31.19 0.30
CA LEU A 95 -21.76 -30.22 0.54
C LEU A 95 -21.58 -29.02 -0.39
N LYS A 96 -22.67 -28.56 -1.02
CA LYS A 96 -22.67 -27.33 -1.81
C LYS A 96 -23.61 -26.30 -1.21
N LEU A 97 -23.13 -25.08 -0.98
CA LEU A 97 -23.91 -23.99 -0.40
C LEU A 97 -23.91 -22.78 -1.31
N ASP A 98 -25.04 -22.08 -1.41
CA ASP A 98 -25.08 -20.78 -2.09
C ASP A 98 -24.27 -19.74 -1.32
N VAL A 99 -23.39 -19.00 -2.00
CA VAL A 99 -22.45 -18.05 -1.35
C VAL A 99 -23.12 -16.84 -0.71
N THR A 100 -24.35 -16.52 -1.11
CA THR A 100 -25.07 -15.31 -0.68
C THR A 100 -26.06 -15.62 0.43
N THR A 101 -26.77 -16.74 0.30
CA THR A 101 -27.87 -17.14 1.17
C THR A 101 -27.49 -18.26 2.16
N TYR A 102 -26.37 -18.94 1.91
CA TYR A 102 -25.93 -20.13 2.65
C TYR A 102 -26.97 -21.26 2.68
N LYS A 103 -27.86 -21.30 1.69
CA LYS A 103 -28.79 -22.41 1.45
C LYS A 103 -27.99 -23.62 0.99
N LEU A 104 -28.28 -24.79 1.54
CA LEU A 104 -27.74 -26.07 1.09
C LEU A 104 -28.35 -26.42 -0.28
N LEU A 105 -27.50 -26.55 -1.29
CA LEU A 105 -27.89 -26.78 -2.68
C LEU A 105 -27.79 -28.24 -3.11
N SER A 106 -26.83 -29.00 -2.56
CA SER A 106 -26.68 -30.44 -2.82
C SER A 106 -25.88 -31.13 -1.71
N VAL A 107 -26.16 -32.42 -1.50
CA VAL A 107 -25.41 -33.32 -0.62
C VAL A 107 -25.06 -34.57 -1.39
N VAL A 108 -23.78 -34.93 -1.45
CA VAL A 108 -23.28 -36.14 -2.10
C VAL A 108 -22.51 -36.95 -1.07
N VAL A 109 -22.85 -38.23 -0.93
CA VAL A 109 -22.17 -39.17 -0.02
C VAL A 109 -21.64 -40.34 -0.87
N ASP A 110 -20.34 -40.59 -0.82
CA ASP A 110 -19.66 -41.65 -1.58
C ASP A 110 -19.97 -41.62 -3.09
N GLY A 111 -20.11 -40.41 -3.65
CA GLY A 111 -20.44 -40.18 -5.06
C GLY A 111 -21.93 -40.29 -5.41
N GLU A 112 -22.80 -40.65 -4.47
CA GLU A 112 -24.26 -40.67 -4.67
C GLU A 112 -24.92 -39.40 -4.12
N GLU A 113 -25.69 -38.72 -4.96
CA GLU A 113 -26.48 -37.55 -4.55
C GLU A 113 -27.66 -37.99 -3.66
N LYS A 114 -27.80 -37.36 -2.49
CA LYS A 114 -28.86 -37.66 -1.53
C LYS A 114 -29.97 -36.60 -1.63
N PRO A 115 -31.26 -36.99 -1.55
CA PRO A 115 -32.36 -36.02 -1.60
C PRO A 115 -32.29 -35.06 -0.41
N ILE A 116 -32.31 -33.76 -0.67
CA ILE A 116 -32.24 -32.73 0.39
C ILE A 116 -33.48 -32.80 1.31
N ASP A 117 -34.61 -33.26 0.78
CA ASP A 117 -35.85 -33.45 1.55
C ASP A 117 -35.74 -34.53 2.63
N GLU A 118 -34.71 -35.40 2.56
CA GLU A 118 -34.43 -36.41 3.59
C GLU A 118 -33.63 -35.86 4.78
N ILE A 119 -33.11 -34.63 4.72
CA ILE A 119 -32.29 -33.99 5.77
C ILE A 119 -32.89 -32.68 6.31
N THR A 120 -34.00 -32.21 5.72
CA THR A 120 -34.75 -31.02 6.16
C THR A 120 -35.69 -31.34 7.32
N GLU A 121 -35.96 -30.35 8.17
CA GLU A 121 -37.07 -30.44 9.13
C GLU A 121 -38.41 -30.42 8.38
N GLU A 122 -39.34 -31.30 8.77
CA GLU A 122 -40.67 -31.41 8.16
C GLU A 122 -41.39 -30.04 8.17
N GLY A 123 -41.72 -29.52 6.98
CA GLY A 123 -42.39 -28.22 6.81
C GLY A 123 -41.50 -27.00 6.51
N LYS A 124 -40.20 -27.16 6.22
CA LYS A 124 -39.28 -26.07 5.83
C LYS A 124 -38.82 -26.13 4.36
N ASP A 125 -38.62 -24.96 3.75
CA ASP A 125 -38.20 -24.75 2.34
C ASP A 125 -36.68 -24.99 2.08
N GLY A 126 -36.08 -25.94 2.81
CA GLY A 126 -34.65 -26.29 2.72
C GLY A 126 -33.82 -25.96 3.96
N VAL A 127 -32.54 -26.35 3.92
CA VAL A 127 -31.57 -26.15 5.01
C VAL A 127 -30.76 -24.87 4.75
N TYR A 128 -30.78 -23.93 5.71
CA TYR A 128 -30.01 -22.69 5.63
C TYR A 128 -28.97 -22.64 6.76
N PHE A 129 -27.72 -22.41 6.40
CA PHE A 129 -26.63 -22.32 7.37
C PHE A 129 -26.53 -20.91 7.96
N LYS A 130 -26.49 -20.84 9.28
CA LYS A 130 -26.15 -19.59 9.98
C LYS A 130 -24.64 -19.48 10.07
N LYS A 131 -24.07 -18.46 9.43
CA LYS A 131 -22.65 -18.11 9.59
C LYS A 131 -22.44 -17.39 10.91
N SER A 132 -21.48 -17.88 11.68
CA SER A 132 -20.96 -17.26 12.89
C SER A 132 -19.42 -17.21 12.79
N LYS A 133 -18.79 -16.30 13.54
CA LYS A 133 -17.33 -16.41 13.75
C LYS A 133 -17.07 -17.73 14.45
N LEU A 134 -15.95 -18.40 14.13
CA LEU A 134 -15.49 -19.56 14.91
C LEU A 134 -15.52 -19.16 16.39
N SER A 135 -16.50 -19.71 17.11
CA SER A 135 -16.62 -19.57 18.55
C SER A 135 -15.44 -20.34 19.11
N GLY A 136 -14.30 -19.67 19.26
CA GLY A 136 -13.40 -20.05 20.31
C GLY A 136 -14.23 -20.01 21.59
N LYS A 137 -14.41 -21.17 22.24
CA LYS A 137 -14.14 -21.14 23.68
C LYS A 137 -12.82 -20.40 23.77
N GLU A 138 -12.79 -19.22 24.38
CA GLU A 138 -11.54 -18.68 24.90
C GLU A 138 -10.88 -19.85 25.61
N PRO A 139 -9.77 -20.39 25.08
CA PRO A 139 -8.95 -21.22 25.93
C PRO A 139 -8.56 -20.25 27.03
N SER A 140 -8.92 -20.59 28.27
CA SER A 140 -8.31 -19.94 29.42
C SER A 140 -6.83 -19.84 29.11
N VAL A 141 -6.32 -18.60 29.04
CA VAL A 141 -4.89 -18.35 28.94
C VAL A 141 -4.29 -18.91 30.21
N GLN A 142 -3.90 -20.18 30.17
CA GLN A 142 -2.88 -20.68 31.06
C GLN A 142 -1.59 -20.50 30.29
N PRO A 143 -0.80 -19.45 30.61
CA PRO A 143 0.54 -19.37 30.07
C PRO A 143 1.25 -20.65 30.49
N ALA A 144 1.93 -21.30 29.52
CA ALA A 144 2.87 -22.34 29.84
C ALA A 144 3.80 -21.79 30.92
N GLN A 145 3.82 -22.45 32.09
CA GLN A 145 4.66 -22.09 33.22
C GLN A 145 6.14 -22.41 32.90
N GLU A 146 6.72 -21.70 31.93
CA GLU A 146 8.13 -21.35 31.99
C GLU A 146 8.19 -19.92 32.52
N SER A 147 9.15 -19.63 33.39
CA SER A 147 9.35 -18.30 33.95
C SER A 147 9.69 -17.32 32.83
N ASN A 148 8.68 -16.75 32.17
CA ASN A 148 8.89 -15.84 31.05
C ASN A 148 9.51 -14.55 31.58
N LYS A 149 10.82 -14.43 31.44
CA LYS A 149 11.53 -13.19 31.75
C LYS A 149 11.16 -12.15 30.68
N PRO A 150 11.05 -10.86 31.02
CA PRO A 150 10.97 -9.80 30.01
C PRO A 150 12.10 -9.95 28.98
N ILE A 151 11.85 -9.57 27.72
CA ILE A 151 12.82 -9.70 26.64
C ILE A 151 14.16 -9.05 26.98
N GLU A 152 14.14 -7.93 27.71
CA GLU A 152 15.31 -7.18 28.17
C GLU A 152 16.22 -7.99 29.11
N GLN A 153 15.69 -9.06 29.73
CA GLN A 153 16.42 -9.94 30.63
C GLN A 153 16.72 -11.31 30.01
N HIS A 154 16.29 -11.56 28.77
CA HIS A 154 16.52 -12.83 28.10
C HIS A 154 18.01 -12.95 27.70
N PRO A 155 18.75 -13.97 28.16
CA PRO A 155 20.21 -14.03 28.02
C PRO A 155 20.68 -14.01 26.56
N ASP A 156 19.96 -14.71 25.66
CA ASP A 156 20.31 -14.73 24.23
C ASP A 156 20.15 -13.35 23.57
N TRP A 157 19.10 -12.60 23.93
CA TRP A 157 18.86 -11.26 23.40
C TRP A 157 19.88 -10.27 23.95
N VAL A 158 20.12 -10.28 25.27
CA VAL A 158 21.09 -9.39 25.92
C VAL A 158 22.48 -9.58 25.32
N LYS A 159 22.92 -10.84 25.16
CA LYS A 159 24.19 -11.15 24.53
C LYS A 159 24.26 -10.61 23.10
N TYR A 160 23.27 -10.93 22.27
CA TYR A 160 23.23 -10.50 20.87
C TYR A 160 23.19 -8.98 20.71
N LYS A 161 22.37 -8.29 21.52
CA LYS A 161 22.24 -6.83 21.53
C LYS A 161 23.58 -6.18 21.92
N THR A 162 24.23 -6.67 22.97
CA THR A 162 25.53 -6.14 23.44
C THR A 162 26.62 -6.30 22.38
N GLU A 163 26.70 -7.47 21.75
CA GLU A 163 27.63 -7.72 20.63
C GLU A 163 27.35 -6.76 19.46
N SER A 164 26.08 -6.56 19.14
CA SER A 164 25.64 -5.66 18.08
C SER A 164 25.92 -4.18 18.36
N GLU A 165 25.76 -3.73 19.60
CA GLU A 165 26.12 -2.37 20.02
C GLU A 165 27.63 -2.15 19.94
N ALA A 166 28.44 -3.17 20.28
CA ALA A 166 29.89 -3.12 20.10
C ALA A 166 30.32 -3.05 18.63
N GLU A 167 29.51 -3.58 17.71
CA GLU A 167 29.66 -3.43 16.26
C GLU A 167 29.19 -2.05 15.73
N GLY A 168 28.64 -1.20 16.58
CA GLY A 168 28.19 0.16 16.23
C GLY A 168 26.72 0.29 15.83
N TRP A 169 25.89 -0.74 16.06
CA TRP A 169 24.44 -0.66 15.83
C TRP A 169 23.73 -0.01 17.02
N SER A 170 22.86 0.97 16.75
CA SER A 170 22.00 1.56 17.77
C SER A 170 20.63 0.90 17.80
N TYR A 171 20.11 0.74 19.02
CA TYR A 171 18.74 0.33 19.32
C TYR A 171 17.88 1.48 19.86
N ASP A 172 18.46 2.68 19.93
CA ASP A 172 17.74 3.90 20.27
C ASP A 172 17.27 4.60 19.00
N ALA A 173 15.95 4.72 18.84
CA ALA A 173 15.35 5.39 17.70
C ALA A 173 15.80 6.86 17.57
N ALA A 174 16.06 7.55 18.69
CA ALA A 174 16.49 8.94 18.69
C ALA A 174 17.83 9.13 17.97
N THR A 175 18.69 8.10 17.96
CA THR A 175 19.97 8.11 17.21
C THR A 175 19.76 8.39 15.72
N TYR A 176 18.63 7.96 15.16
CA TYR A 176 18.37 8.06 13.72
C TYR A 176 17.40 9.19 13.34
N ILE A 177 16.71 9.80 14.31
CA ILE A 177 15.79 10.94 14.08
C ILE A 177 16.58 12.24 13.92
N GLY A 178 17.64 12.44 14.71
CA GLY A 178 18.38 13.70 14.75
C GLY A 178 17.68 14.78 15.58
N GLU A 179 18.13 16.03 15.45
CA GLU A 179 17.54 17.17 16.16
C GLU A 179 16.17 17.52 15.58
N LEU A 180 15.18 17.69 16.46
CA LEU A 180 13.83 18.06 16.08
C LEU A 180 13.74 19.57 15.80
N PRO A 181 13.06 19.99 14.72
CA PRO A 181 12.78 21.39 14.49
C PRO A 181 11.78 21.92 15.53
N LYS A 182 11.83 23.21 15.82
CA LYS A 182 10.77 23.89 16.58
C LYS A 182 9.46 23.86 15.79
N ASP A 183 8.33 23.86 16.48
CA ASP A 183 7.01 23.80 15.84
C ASP A 183 6.76 24.95 14.85
N GLU A 184 7.21 26.17 15.16
CA GLU A 184 7.11 27.34 14.29
C GLU A 184 7.89 27.17 12.97
N ASP A 185 8.98 26.41 13.01
CA ASP A 185 9.85 26.10 11.88
C ASP A 185 9.50 24.76 11.22
N ASN A 186 8.53 24.00 11.74
CA ASN A 186 8.22 22.65 11.28
C ASN A 186 7.04 22.63 10.30
N PHE A 187 7.30 22.16 9.08
CA PHE A 187 6.34 21.96 7.99
C PHE A 187 5.11 21.14 8.41
N PHE A 188 5.31 20.05 9.16
CA PHE A 188 4.21 19.15 9.56
C PHE A 188 3.41 19.65 10.76
N MET A 189 3.83 20.76 11.39
CA MET A 189 3.10 21.46 12.44
C MET A 189 2.26 22.63 11.89
N ALA A 190 2.24 22.81 10.57
CA ALA A 190 1.47 23.85 9.89
C ALA A 190 0.18 23.28 9.30
N LYS A 191 -0.76 24.17 8.97
CA LYS A 191 -1.87 23.88 8.08
C LYS A 191 -1.33 23.40 6.72
N PRO A 192 -1.87 22.32 6.10
CA PRO A 192 -3.00 21.52 6.52
C PRO A 192 -2.65 20.30 7.40
N TYR A 193 -1.36 20.06 7.69
CA TYR A 193 -0.90 18.87 8.42
C TYR A 193 -1.22 18.85 9.90
N ASP A 194 -1.44 20.01 10.52
CA ASP A 194 -1.92 20.14 11.90
C ASP A 194 -3.26 19.41 12.15
N ALA A 195 -4.07 19.21 11.10
CA ALA A 195 -5.28 18.40 11.16
C ALA A 195 -5.03 16.89 11.37
N LEU A 196 -3.81 16.41 11.11
CA LEU A 196 -3.47 14.98 11.12
C LEU A 196 -2.85 14.50 12.43
N HIS A 197 -2.62 15.40 13.39
CA HIS A 197 -2.07 15.04 14.69
C HIS A 197 -3.11 14.25 15.50
N TYR A 198 -2.63 13.25 16.22
CA TYR A 198 -3.44 12.38 17.05
C TYR A 198 -2.81 12.25 18.45
N ASP A 199 -3.58 11.83 19.44
CA ASP A 199 -3.11 11.59 20.81
C ASP A 199 -2.55 10.16 20.99
N GLU A 200 -2.04 9.87 22.19
CA GLU A 200 -1.47 8.54 22.53
C GLU A 200 -2.51 7.41 22.40
N ASP A 201 -3.81 7.72 22.51
CA ASP A 201 -4.91 6.77 22.33
C ASP A 201 -5.29 6.55 20.85
N GLY A 202 -4.60 7.23 19.93
CA GLY A 202 -4.87 7.14 18.50
C GLY A 202 -6.02 8.03 18.01
N ASN A 203 -6.57 8.92 18.83
CA ASN A 203 -7.67 9.80 18.44
C ASN A 203 -7.12 11.09 17.81
N TYR A 204 -7.71 11.53 16.69
CA TYR A 204 -7.31 12.78 16.05
C TYR A 204 -7.65 13.97 16.95
N ILE A 205 -6.65 14.81 17.23
CA ILE A 205 -6.80 16.01 18.07
C ILE A 205 -7.79 16.99 17.43
N ASN A 206 -7.77 17.10 16.10
CA ASN A 206 -8.72 17.90 15.33
C ASN A 206 -9.49 17.06 14.31
N SER A 207 -10.40 16.20 14.82
CA SER A 207 -11.14 15.26 13.98
C SER A 207 -12.02 15.90 12.92
N GLU A 208 -12.60 17.08 13.18
CA GLU A 208 -13.44 17.79 12.21
C GLU A 208 -12.62 18.25 11.02
N ARG A 209 -11.51 18.95 11.27
CA ARG A 209 -10.63 19.42 10.21
C ARG A 209 -9.94 18.29 9.47
N MET A 210 -9.61 17.20 10.16
CA MET A 210 -9.13 15.97 9.55
C MET A 210 -10.14 15.44 8.52
N SER A 211 -11.42 15.35 8.90
CA SER A 211 -12.49 14.92 7.98
C SER A 211 -12.67 15.89 6.81
N GLU A 212 -12.61 17.20 7.03
CA GLU A 212 -12.71 18.20 5.96
C GLU A 212 -11.56 18.07 4.95
N LEU A 213 -10.34 17.94 5.45
CA LEU A 213 -9.15 17.73 4.62
C LEU A 213 -9.27 16.46 3.79
N GLN A 214 -9.68 15.34 4.39
CA GLN A 214 -9.88 14.08 3.66
C GLN A 214 -10.98 14.20 2.60
N ALA A 215 -12.09 14.87 2.92
CA ALA A 215 -13.20 15.08 1.99
C ALA A 215 -12.84 15.97 0.79
N ILE A 216 -11.82 16.81 0.92
CA ILE A 216 -11.25 17.57 -0.22
C ILE A 216 -10.31 16.66 -1.02
N LEU A 217 -9.37 15.98 -0.36
CA LEU A 217 -8.33 15.18 -1.02
C LEU A 217 -8.84 13.92 -1.73
N VAL A 218 -10.01 13.41 -1.36
CA VAL A 218 -10.63 12.26 -2.04
C VAL A 218 -11.13 12.62 -3.44
N ARG A 219 -11.47 13.90 -3.69
CA ARG A 219 -12.02 14.39 -4.97
C ARG A 219 -11.00 14.52 -6.09
N LYS A 220 -9.73 14.21 -5.82
CA LYS A 220 -8.70 14.19 -6.87
C LYS A 220 -9.02 13.06 -7.86
N GLU A 221 -9.01 13.39 -9.13
CA GLU A 221 -9.21 12.44 -10.22
C GLU A 221 -7.86 12.05 -10.80
N ILE A 222 -7.71 10.79 -11.22
CA ILE A 222 -6.48 10.35 -11.90
C ILE A 222 -6.83 9.98 -13.36
N PRO A 223 -6.12 10.51 -14.38
CA PRO A 223 -6.37 10.17 -15.77
C PRO A 223 -6.23 8.66 -16.02
N THR A 224 -7.32 8.01 -16.44
CA THR A 224 -7.44 6.54 -16.46
C THR A 224 -6.48 5.85 -17.44
N GLU A 225 -6.40 6.31 -18.70
CA GLU A 225 -5.58 5.66 -19.74
C GLU A 225 -4.09 6.02 -19.66
N ARG A 226 -3.75 7.14 -19.02
CA ARG A 226 -2.40 7.72 -19.04
C ARG A 226 -1.49 7.08 -17.97
N LEU A 227 -2.06 6.55 -16.88
CA LEU A 227 -1.34 5.77 -15.86
C LEU A 227 -0.69 4.50 -16.43
N GLU A 228 -1.40 3.81 -17.32
CA GLU A 228 -0.94 2.55 -17.90
C GLU A 228 0.12 2.79 -18.99
N ASN A 229 0.01 3.91 -19.72
CA ASN A 229 0.80 4.17 -20.92
C ASN A 229 1.88 5.27 -20.77
N ARG A 230 1.94 5.99 -19.65
CA ARG A 230 2.86 7.11 -19.37
C ARG A 230 2.93 8.16 -20.47
N LEU A 231 1.78 8.55 -20.97
CA LEU A 231 1.69 9.58 -22.00
C LEU A 231 1.52 10.96 -21.35
N THR A 232 1.88 12.01 -22.09
CA THR A 232 1.61 13.42 -21.72
C THR A 232 0.14 13.65 -21.43
N LEU A 233 -0.19 14.63 -20.59
CA LEU A 233 -1.59 14.91 -20.28
C LEU A 233 -2.29 15.53 -21.49
N HIS A 234 -3.33 14.86 -22.00
CA HIS A 234 -4.22 15.47 -22.99
C HIS A 234 -5.40 16.15 -22.29
N VAL A 235 -5.42 17.48 -22.32
CA VAL A 235 -6.40 18.34 -21.62
C VAL A 235 -7.83 17.96 -21.99
N GLY A 236 -8.10 17.68 -23.28
CA GLY A 236 -9.44 17.30 -23.75
C GLY A 236 -9.91 15.93 -23.23
N GLU A 237 -9.01 14.95 -23.09
CA GLU A 237 -9.37 13.63 -22.54
C GLU A 237 -9.68 13.74 -21.05
N PHE A 238 -8.88 14.53 -20.32
CA PHE A 238 -9.12 14.77 -18.91
C PHE A 238 -10.43 15.54 -18.67
N ALA A 239 -10.72 16.55 -19.49
CA ALA A 239 -11.99 17.25 -19.46
C ALA A 239 -13.18 16.32 -19.75
N GLU A 240 -13.04 15.39 -20.70
CA GLU A 240 -14.05 14.38 -20.99
C GLU A 240 -14.29 13.44 -19.81
N GLN A 241 -13.23 12.96 -19.16
CA GLN A 241 -13.34 12.17 -17.92
C GLN A 241 -14.11 12.92 -16.83
N LEU A 242 -13.76 14.19 -16.57
CA LEU A 242 -14.46 15.03 -15.60
C LEU A 242 -15.94 15.23 -15.96
N ARG A 243 -16.24 15.41 -17.24
CA ARG A 243 -17.61 15.56 -17.73
C ARG A 243 -18.44 14.29 -17.54
N GLU A 244 -17.86 13.12 -17.78
CA GLU A 244 -18.52 11.84 -17.52
C GLU A 244 -18.80 11.63 -16.03
N LEU A 245 -17.86 11.98 -15.16
CA LEU A 245 -18.07 11.98 -13.70
C LEU A 245 -19.21 12.93 -13.31
N GLY A 246 -19.24 14.14 -13.88
CA GLY A 246 -20.33 15.10 -13.65
C GLY A 246 -21.70 14.60 -14.09
N LYS A 247 -21.77 13.86 -15.21
CA LYS A 247 -23.00 13.20 -15.69
C LYS A 247 -23.45 12.10 -14.74
N GLN A 248 -22.54 11.23 -14.30
CA GLN A 248 -22.83 10.14 -13.37
C GLN A 248 -23.34 10.67 -12.03
N ALA A 249 -22.68 11.69 -11.47
CA ALA A 249 -23.10 12.34 -10.24
C ALA A 249 -24.49 13.00 -10.37
N ALA A 250 -24.75 13.70 -11.48
CA ALA A 250 -26.06 14.30 -11.73
C ALA A 250 -27.17 13.25 -11.91
N PHE A 251 -26.86 12.09 -12.51
CA PHE A 251 -27.78 10.97 -12.61
C PHE A 251 -28.08 10.34 -11.24
N ALA A 252 -27.04 10.10 -10.43
CA ALA A 252 -27.18 9.57 -9.08
C ALA A 252 -28.03 10.51 -8.18
N ILE A 253 -27.82 11.83 -8.25
CA ILE A 253 -28.65 12.81 -7.52
C ILE A 253 -30.11 12.74 -7.95
N LYS A 254 -30.39 12.55 -9.25
CA LYS A 254 -31.76 12.41 -9.76
C LYS A 254 -32.41 11.11 -9.27
N GLN A 255 -31.65 10.01 -9.21
CA GLN A 255 -32.13 8.72 -8.70
C GLN A 255 -32.38 8.76 -7.17
N ASP A 256 -31.44 9.32 -6.40
CA ASP A 256 -31.58 9.48 -4.94
C ASP A 256 -32.77 10.39 -4.58
N ASN A 257 -33.10 11.37 -5.44
CA ASN A 257 -34.32 12.17 -5.31
C ASN A 257 -35.61 11.44 -5.77
N SER A 258 -35.53 10.46 -6.67
CA SER A 258 -36.69 9.64 -7.09
C SER A 258 -37.00 8.49 -6.14
N ASP A 259 -36.02 8.01 -5.37
CA ASP A 259 -36.14 6.94 -4.38
C ASP A 259 -36.78 7.40 -3.04
N LEU A 260 -37.37 8.60 -3.01
CA LEU A 260 -38.30 9.03 -1.94
C LEU A 260 -39.56 8.14 -1.87
N THR A 261 -39.74 7.22 -2.81
CA THR A 261 -40.68 6.09 -2.69
C THR A 261 -39.97 4.77 -3.05
N GLN A 262 -39.78 3.93 -2.02
CA GLN A 262 -39.38 2.50 -2.05
C GLN A 262 -37.87 2.14 -2.04
N SER A 263 -37.36 1.86 -0.83
CA SER A 263 -36.74 0.57 -0.45
C SER A 263 -35.83 -0.16 -1.47
N LEU A 264 -34.50 -0.07 -1.34
CA LEU A 264 -33.59 -1.13 -0.84
C LEU A 264 -32.12 -0.87 -1.17
N ALA A 265 -31.28 -1.39 -0.27
CA ALA A 265 -29.89 -1.75 -0.45
C ALA A 265 -29.56 -2.27 -1.86
N GLY A 266 -28.53 -1.70 -2.50
CA GLY A 266 -27.92 -2.31 -3.68
C GLY A 266 -27.32 -1.32 -4.67
N THR A 267 -26.14 -0.79 -4.38
CA THR A 267 -25.16 -0.44 -5.43
C THR A 267 -23.74 -0.40 -4.85
N PRO A 268 -22.73 -0.93 -5.56
CA PRO A 268 -21.40 -1.16 -5.02
C PRO A 268 -20.46 0.02 -5.29
N GLY A 269 -19.76 0.47 -4.25
CA GLY A 269 -18.70 1.48 -4.36
C GLY A 269 -18.47 2.18 -3.03
N PHE A 270 -17.30 1.93 -2.43
CA PHE A 270 -16.75 2.48 -1.17
C PHE A 270 -17.30 1.94 0.16
N PRO A 271 -16.60 0.97 0.80
CA PRO A 271 -16.58 0.91 2.26
C PRO A 271 -15.53 1.90 2.80
N PRO A 272 -15.86 2.73 3.82
CA PRO A 272 -14.83 3.40 4.60
C PRO A 272 -14.01 2.33 5.35
N SER A 273 -12.70 2.52 5.38
CA SER A 273 -11.78 1.70 6.17
C SER A 273 -12.11 1.82 7.67
N GLY A 274 -12.54 0.72 8.30
CA GLY A 274 -12.79 0.63 9.75
C GLY A 274 -14.14 -0.02 10.07
N PHE A 275 -14.16 -0.92 11.06
CA PHE A 275 -15.39 -1.59 11.53
C PHE A 275 -16.51 -0.60 11.88
N PRO A 276 -17.79 -0.91 11.59
CA PRO A 276 -18.91 -0.10 12.05
C PRO A 276 -19.17 -0.34 13.55
N PRO A 277 -19.44 0.70 14.35
CA PRO A 277 -20.00 0.52 15.69
C PRO A 277 -21.47 0.05 15.57
N SER A 278 -21.87 -0.94 16.35
CA SER A 278 -23.28 -1.35 16.44
C SER A 278 -24.08 -0.39 17.34
N GLY A 279 -25.30 -0.01 16.93
CA GLY A 279 -26.24 0.80 17.73
C GLY A 279 -26.56 2.19 17.15
N ARG A 280 -27.12 3.11 17.96
CA ARG A 280 -27.54 4.48 17.55
C ARG A 280 -26.45 5.31 16.86
N ASN A 281 -25.17 4.94 17.02
CA ASN A 281 -24.04 5.58 16.36
C ASN A 281 -23.97 5.23 14.87
N PHE A 282 -24.40 4.02 14.47
CA PHE A 282 -24.46 3.60 13.06
C PHE A 282 -25.38 4.48 12.23
N LEU A 283 -26.59 4.78 12.71
CA LEU A 283 -27.54 5.62 11.98
C LEU A 283 -27.04 7.05 11.81
N LYS A 284 -26.33 7.60 12.81
CA LYS A 284 -25.73 8.93 12.74
C LYS A 284 -24.54 8.97 11.78
N GLU A 285 -23.69 7.96 11.79
CA GLU A 285 -22.57 7.82 10.85
C GLU A 285 -23.06 7.58 9.42
N GLU A 286 -24.11 6.78 9.24
CA GLU A 286 -24.72 6.54 7.94
C GLU A 286 -25.38 7.82 7.39
N GLU A 287 -26.10 8.56 8.22
CA GLU A 287 -26.64 9.88 7.85
C GLU A 287 -25.54 10.89 7.49
N ARG A 288 -24.44 10.92 8.26
CA ARG A 288 -23.29 11.77 8.00
C ARG A 288 -22.62 11.39 6.66
N SER A 289 -22.38 10.10 6.45
CA SER A 289 -21.81 9.55 5.21
C SER A 289 -22.71 9.79 4.00
N ARG A 290 -24.05 9.72 4.17
CA ARG A 290 -25.01 10.11 3.11
C ARG A 290 -24.95 11.60 2.80
N LYS A 291 -24.89 12.47 3.81
CA LYS A 291 -24.75 13.93 3.62
C LYS A 291 -23.44 14.29 2.93
N GLU A 292 -22.34 13.65 3.32
CA GLU A 292 -21.02 13.84 2.71
C GLU A 292 -21.01 13.38 1.24
N ARG A 293 -21.56 12.19 0.94
CA ARG A 293 -21.72 11.71 -0.44
C ARG A 293 -22.60 12.62 -1.29
N ARG A 294 -23.70 13.15 -0.76
CA ARG A 294 -24.54 14.13 -1.47
C ARG A 294 -23.80 15.42 -1.77
N LYS A 295 -23.02 15.91 -0.81
CA LYS A 295 -22.19 17.12 -1.00
C LYS A 295 -21.14 16.89 -2.07
N GLU A 296 -20.44 15.75 -2.02
CA GLU A 296 -19.45 15.34 -3.02
C GLU A 296 -20.07 15.21 -4.42
N MET A 297 -21.17 14.48 -4.56
CA MET A 297 -21.89 14.35 -5.83
C MET A 297 -22.36 15.71 -6.36
N ALA A 298 -22.80 16.62 -5.49
CA ALA A 298 -23.24 17.96 -5.90
C ALA A 298 -22.06 18.80 -6.42
N GLU A 299 -20.87 18.69 -5.81
CA GLU A 299 -19.65 19.31 -6.31
C GLU A 299 -19.22 18.71 -7.66
N THR A 300 -19.19 17.38 -7.79
CA THR A 300 -18.86 16.69 -9.05
C THR A 300 -19.86 17.01 -10.17
N ALA A 301 -21.15 17.16 -9.86
CA ALA A 301 -22.18 17.51 -10.84
C ALA A 301 -22.01 18.92 -11.46
N LYS A 302 -21.07 19.74 -10.95
CA LYS A 302 -20.69 21.04 -11.53
C LYS A 302 -19.78 20.90 -12.75
N TYR A 303 -19.17 19.74 -12.99
CA TYR A 303 -18.30 19.49 -14.15
C TYR A 303 -19.10 19.45 -15.47
N LYS A 304 -19.49 20.64 -15.96
CA LYS A 304 -20.25 20.89 -17.18
C LYS A 304 -19.68 22.13 -17.87
N GLY A 305 -19.83 22.20 -19.19
CA GLY A 305 -19.32 23.31 -19.99
C GLY A 305 -18.15 22.93 -20.88
N GLY A 306 -17.39 23.94 -21.29
CA GLY A 306 -16.19 23.77 -22.10
C GLY A 306 -15.06 23.09 -21.34
N ASP A 307 -14.07 22.56 -22.05
CA ASP A 307 -12.96 21.80 -21.45
C ASP A 307 -12.22 22.63 -20.39
N ASP A 308 -11.91 23.89 -20.71
CA ASP A 308 -11.19 24.76 -19.78
C ASP A 308 -12.00 25.13 -18.54
N GLU A 309 -13.29 25.40 -18.70
CA GLU A 309 -14.21 25.75 -17.60
C GLU A 309 -14.33 24.60 -16.60
N ILE A 310 -14.49 23.36 -17.09
CA ILE A 310 -14.60 22.17 -16.24
C ILE A 310 -13.30 21.95 -15.46
N ILE A 311 -12.16 22.10 -16.12
CA ILE A 311 -10.84 21.93 -15.50
C ILE A 311 -10.60 23.01 -14.45
N ASP A 312 -10.98 24.26 -14.70
CA ASP A 312 -10.84 25.35 -13.74
C ASP A 312 -11.72 25.13 -12.52
N VAL A 313 -12.98 24.69 -12.71
CA VAL A 313 -13.86 24.28 -11.61
C VAL A 313 -13.24 23.14 -10.81
N TYR A 314 -12.71 22.11 -11.47
CA TYR A 314 -12.02 20.99 -10.81
C TYR A 314 -10.80 21.44 -10.01
N LEU A 315 -9.94 22.31 -10.55
CA LEU A 315 -8.73 22.75 -9.84
C LEU A 315 -9.06 23.69 -8.67
N SER A 316 -10.06 24.57 -8.83
CA SER A 316 -10.41 25.59 -7.83
C SER A 316 -10.81 25.01 -6.45
N GLN A 317 -11.30 23.77 -6.42
CA GLN A 317 -11.67 23.11 -5.17
C GLN A 317 -10.47 22.84 -4.23
N PHE A 318 -9.24 22.91 -4.76
CA PHE A 318 -8.01 22.69 -4.01
C PHE A 318 -7.28 24.00 -3.63
N ASP A 319 -7.75 25.17 -4.08
CA ASP A 319 -7.00 26.43 -3.93
C ASP A 319 -6.71 26.79 -2.48
N GLU A 320 -7.70 26.63 -1.60
CA GLU A 320 -7.54 26.92 -0.17
C GLU A 320 -6.49 26.00 0.46
N VAL A 321 -6.59 24.68 0.25
CA VAL A 321 -5.66 23.72 0.86
C VAL A 321 -4.26 23.81 0.26
N LEU A 322 -4.12 24.15 -1.02
CA LEU A 322 -2.82 24.42 -1.65
C LEU A 322 -2.21 25.72 -1.15
N THR A 323 -3.02 26.72 -0.80
CA THR A 323 -2.54 27.95 -0.14
C THR A 323 -2.00 27.65 1.25
N GLU A 324 -2.72 26.84 2.06
CA GLU A 324 -2.22 26.36 3.34
C GLU A 324 -0.88 25.61 3.17
N LEU A 325 -0.81 24.71 2.18
CA LEU A 325 0.40 23.94 1.89
C LEU A 325 1.58 24.84 1.48
N ARG A 326 1.35 25.90 0.70
CA ARG A 326 2.39 26.89 0.34
C ARG A 326 2.92 27.64 1.56
N GLU A 327 2.04 28.00 2.50
CA GLU A 327 2.46 28.62 3.75
C GLU A 327 3.27 27.65 4.62
N ALA A 328 2.87 26.38 4.71
CA ALA A 328 3.66 25.34 5.37
C ALA A 328 5.04 25.18 4.72
N ALA A 329 5.11 25.23 3.40
CA ALA A 329 6.33 25.06 2.61
C ALA A 329 7.43 26.07 2.98
N LYS A 330 7.07 27.26 3.48
CA LYS A 330 8.02 28.30 3.92
C LYS A 330 8.80 27.90 5.18
N ARG A 331 8.30 26.94 5.95
CA ARG A 331 8.95 26.47 7.18
C ARG A 331 10.15 25.57 6.83
N PRO A 332 11.35 25.83 7.38
CA PRO A 332 12.57 25.12 6.95
C PRO A 332 12.70 23.70 7.52
N GLY A 333 12.19 23.46 8.72
CA GLY A 333 12.19 22.16 9.38
C GLY A 333 11.04 21.26 8.95
N HIS A 334 11.17 19.97 9.22
CA HIS A 334 10.13 18.97 8.97
C HIS A 334 10.31 17.79 9.94
N HIS A 335 9.29 17.52 10.74
CA HIS A 335 9.15 16.30 11.52
C HIS A 335 7.67 16.03 11.83
N PHE A 336 7.12 14.90 11.42
CA PHE A 336 5.78 14.50 11.81
C PHE A 336 5.84 13.73 13.14
N PRO A 337 5.09 14.15 14.17
CA PRO A 337 5.10 13.50 15.47
C PRO A 337 4.37 12.16 15.43
N VAL A 338 5.10 11.08 15.19
CA VAL A 338 4.58 9.71 15.23
C VAL A 338 4.69 9.15 16.65
N HIS A 339 3.57 8.64 17.16
CA HIS A 339 3.45 7.90 18.43
C HIS A 339 4.11 6.51 18.35
N ARG A 340 5.43 6.46 18.54
CA ARG A 340 6.28 5.26 18.30
C ARG A 340 6.04 4.14 19.31
N GLU A 341 5.64 4.49 20.51
CA GLU A 341 5.25 3.58 21.58
C GLU A 341 4.06 2.68 21.19
N LEU A 342 3.29 3.08 20.17
CA LEU A 342 2.25 2.25 19.55
C LEU A 342 2.81 1.20 18.56
N ALA A 343 4.12 1.18 18.33
CA ALA A 343 4.82 0.27 17.43
C ALA A 343 4.13 0.19 16.05
N SER A 344 3.83 -1.02 15.55
CA SER A 344 3.12 -1.20 14.27
C SER A 344 1.70 -0.61 14.23
N GLY A 345 1.12 -0.24 15.37
CA GLY A 345 -0.17 0.44 15.47
C GLY A 345 -0.11 1.96 15.27
N ALA A 346 1.09 2.53 15.16
CA ALA A 346 1.27 3.96 14.93
C ALA A 346 0.66 4.38 13.58
N LYS A 347 -0.17 5.44 13.59
CA LYS A 347 -0.81 5.96 12.38
C LYS A 347 0.14 6.87 11.62
N LEU A 348 0.17 6.72 10.29
CA LEU A 348 1.01 7.53 9.40
C LEU A 348 0.14 8.34 8.40
N PRO A 349 -0.81 9.17 8.88
CA PRO A 349 -1.80 9.84 8.02
C PRO A 349 -1.17 10.86 7.07
N HIS A 350 -0.02 11.45 7.46
CA HIS A 350 0.71 12.40 6.62
C HIS A 350 1.20 11.76 5.31
N LEU A 351 1.41 10.44 5.25
CA LEU A 351 1.85 9.76 4.04
C LEU A 351 0.79 9.83 2.92
N SER A 352 -0.44 9.43 3.21
CA SER A 352 -1.54 9.42 2.23
C SER A 352 -1.97 10.84 1.84
N THR A 353 -1.94 11.77 2.79
CA THR A 353 -2.18 13.19 2.55
C THR A 353 -1.11 13.80 1.64
N SER A 354 0.18 13.58 1.94
CA SER A 354 1.29 14.08 1.12
C SER A 354 1.24 13.53 -0.31
N LYS A 355 0.91 12.24 -0.45
CA LYS A 355 0.71 11.61 -1.76
C LYS A 355 -0.44 12.25 -2.54
N SER A 356 -1.56 12.54 -1.88
CA SER A 356 -2.68 13.23 -2.51
C SER A 356 -2.28 14.61 -3.02
N PHE A 357 -1.54 15.40 -2.21
CA PHE A 357 -1.02 16.69 -2.66
C PHE A 357 -0.08 16.57 -3.85
N ALA A 358 0.83 15.59 -3.86
CA ALA A 358 1.73 15.38 -4.97
C ALA A 358 0.99 15.07 -6.28
N ILE A 359 -0.06 14.25 -6.23
CA ILE A 359 -0.92 13.95 -7.38
C ILE A 359 -1.61 15.23 -7.88
N ILE A 360 -2.25 15.99 -6.98
CA ILE A 360 -2.95 17.24 -7.33
C ILE A 360 -1.98 18.25 -7.96
N LEU A 361 -0.80 18.43 -7.35
CA LEU A 361 0.21 19.37 -7.86
C LEU A 361 0.78 18.92 -9.20
N SER A 362 1.03 17.63 -9.38
CA SER A 362 1.52 17.07 -10.64
C SER A 362 0.51 17.32 -11.77
N GLN A 363 -0.76 17.04 -11.53
CA GLN A 363 -1.83 17.30 -12.50
C GLN A 363 -1.98 18.78 -12.81
N SER A 364 -2.03 19.63 -11.77
CA SER A 364 -2.15 21.08 -11.94
C SER A 364 -0.96 21.64 -12.72
N ALA A 365 0.26 21.13 -12.50
CA ALA A 365 1.44 21.52 -13.28
C ALA A 365 1.35 21.07 -14.75
N LYS A 366 0.94 19.83 -15.01
CA LYS A 366 0.79 19.31 -16.38
C LYS A 366 -0.29 20.05 -17.18
N ILE A 367 -1.42 20.39 -16.55
CA ILE A 367 -2.47 21.23 -17.16
C ILE A 367 -1.92 22.60 -17.52
N LYS A 368 -1.14 23.21 -16.62
CA LYS A 368 -0.51 24.51 -16.87
C LYS A 368 0.48 24.44 -18.03
N LEU A 369 1.34 23.41 -18.07
CA LEU A 369 2.21 23.15 -19.21
C LEU A 369 1.41 23.01 -20.51
N ALA A 370 0.34 22.21 -20.53
CA ALA A 370 -0.48 22.06 -21.72
C ALA A 370 -1.17 23.36 -22.18
N ARG A 371 -1.36 24.32 -21.26
CA ARG A 371 -1.87 25.68 -21.53
C ARG A 371 -0.76 26.72 -21.79
N ASN A 372 0.49 26.29 -21.95
CA ASN A 372 1.68 27.16 -22.10
C ASN A 372 1.95 28.09 -20.89
N ASP A 373 1.50 27.71 -19.70
CA ASP A 373 1.82 28.37 -18.42
C ASP A 373 3.00 27.66 -17.73
N GLY A 374 4.20 27.82 -18.30
CA GLY A 374 5.42 27.22 -17.77
C GLY A 374 5.80 27.74 -16.37
N GLU A 375 5.56 29.03 -16.08
CA GLU A 375 5.89 29.59 -14.76
C GLU A 375 4.95 29.06 -13.67
N GLY A 376 3.64 29.03 -13.91
CA GLY A 376 2.70 28.44 -12.95
C GLY A 376 2.93 26.95 -12.74
N ALA A 377 3.38 26.22 -13.78
CA ALA A 377 3.79 24.83 -13.65
C ALA A 377 5.03 24.68 -12.76
N MET A 378 6.02 25.58 -12.92
CA MET A 378 7.21 25.61 -12.08
C MET A 378 6.88 25.95 -10.61
N GLU A 379 5.95 26.86 -10.35
CA GLU A 379 5.50 27.15 -8.97
C GLU A 379 4.95 25.89 -8.27
N ASN A 380 4.12 25.11 -8.96
CA ASN A 380 3.63 23.83 -8.45
C ASN A 380 4.73 22.79 -8.28
N LEU A 381 5.71 22.77 -9.19
CA LEU A 381 6.86 21.86 -9.13
C LEU A 381 7.78 22.16 -7.93
N ARG A 382 8.06 23.45 -7.65
CA ARG A 382 8.78 23.89 -6.44
C ARG A 382 8.08 23.43 -5.16
N LEU A 383 6.76 23.49 -5.13
CA LEU A 383 6.00 22.99 -3.98
C LEU A 383 6.11 21.46 -3.84
N GLN A 384 6.10 20.72 -4.96
CA GLN A 384 6.38 19.27 -4.95
C GLN A 384 7.79 18.95 -4.46
N PHE A 385 8.79 19.76 -4.85
CA PHE A 385 10.17 19.62 -4.35
C PHE A 385 10.22 19.74 -2.84
N ARG A 386 9.61 20.78 -2.27
CA ARG A 386 9.57 21.01 -0.82
C ARG A 386 8.81 19.92 -0.08
N LEU A 387 7.68 19.47 -0.62
CA LEU A 387 6.88 18.38 -0.06
C LEU A 387 7.66 17.06 -0.06
N SER A 388 8.36 16.78 -1.16
CA SER A 388 9.17 15.58 -1.31
C SER A 388 10.40 15.61 -0.41
N GLU A 389 11.01 16.78 -0.18
CA GLU A 389 12.07 16.98 0.81
C GLU A 389 11.55 16.80 2.24
N ALA A 390 10.38 17.35 2.57
CA ALA A 390 9.77 17.22 3.90
C ALA A 390 9.61 15.75 4.28
N LEU A 391 8.96 14.98 3.41
CA LEU A 391 8.72 13.55 3.65
C LEU A 391 10.02 12.75 3.64
N ALA A 392 10.98 13.20 2.83
CA ALA A 392 12.25 12.51 2.68
C ALA A 392 13.15 12.59 3.90
N GLY A 393 13.12 13.73 4.60
CA GLY A 393 13.89 13.97 5.80
C GLY A 393 13.09 13.80 7.09
N ASP A 394 11.80 13.42 7.03
CA ASP A 394 10.92 13.17 8.18
C ASP A 394 11.28 11.92 8.97
N GLY A 395 12.49 11.91 9.53
CA GLY A 395 13.05 10.84 10.35
C GLY A 395 12.89 9.42 9.78
N PRO A 396 13.28 8.41 10.55
CA PRO A 396 13.09 7.01 10.18
C PRO A 396 11.85 6.48 10.87
N THR A 397 10.76 6.33 10.11
CA THR A 397 9.46 5.81 10.56
C THR A 397 9.07 4.48 9.88
N GLY A 398 9.95 3.93 9.04
CA GLY A 398 9.78 2.61 8.42
C GLY A 398 9.85 2.63 6.90
N LEU A 399 9.47 1.52 6.28
CA LEU A 399 9.51 1.30 4.84
C LEU A 399 8.39 2.03 4.07
N LEU A 400 7.20 2.18 4.67
CA LEU A 400 6.08 2.89 4.03
C LEU A 400 6.43 4.33 3.64
N PRO A 401 7.01 5.17 4.54
CA PRO A 401 7.47 6.50 4.18
C PRO A 401 8.50 6.53 3.03
N LEU A 402 9.44 5.57 2.97
CA LEU A 402 10.38 5.46 1.85
C LEU A 402 9.65 5.32 0.51
N LEU A 403 8.68 4.40 0.44
CA LEU A 403 7.93 4.15 -0.78
C LEU A 403 7.14 5.38 -1.22
N VAL A 404 6.57 6.12 -0.27
CA VAL A 404 5.84 7.36 -0.56
C VAL A 404 6.78 8.48 -0.98
N SER A 405 7.95 8.63 -0.34
CA SER A 405 8.98 9.60 -0.73
C SER A 405 9.47 9.37 -2.18
N VAL A 406 9.70 8.11 -2.54
CA VAL A 406 10.06 7.71 -3.92
C VAL A 406 8.94 8.06 -4.90
N ALA A 407 7.68 7.78 -4.54
CA ALA A 407 6.53 8.12 -5.39
C ALA A 407 6.38 9.64 -5.60
N LEU A 408 6.50 10.44 -4.54
CA LEU A 408 6.49 11.91 -4.62
C LEU A 408 7.55 12.44 -5.56
N GLY A 409 8.77 11.92 -5.45
CA GLY A 409 9.86 12.32 -6.34
C GLY A 409 9.65 11.87 -7.79
N ALA A 410 9.04 10.71 -8.02
CA ALA A 410 8.68 10.26 -9.36
C ALA A 410 7.62 11.17 -10.01
N PHE A 411 6.58 11.58 -9.28
CA PHE A 411 5.58 12.52 -9.81
C PHE A 411 6.18 13.88 -10.20
N ALA A 412 7.17 14.36 -9.44
CA ALA A 412 7.88 15.58 -9.79
C ALA A 412 8.72 15.40 -11.08
N ILE A 413 9.40 14.25 -11.22
CA ILE A 413 10.15 13.90 -12.44
C ILE A 413 9.21 13.82 -13.65
N ASP A 414 8.03 13.23 -13.52
CA ASP A 414 7.06 13.16 -14.61
C ASP A 414 6.62 14.55 -15.11
N VAL A 415 6.58 15.56 -14.23
CA VAL A 415 6.29 16.96 -14.62
C VAL A 415 7.50 17.60 -15.30
N ILE A 416 8.70 17.37 -14.76
CA ILE A 416 9.96 17.85 -15.34
C ILE A 416 10.09 17.34 -16.77
N GLU A 417 9.89 16.05 -16.99
CA GLU A 417 9.95 15.42 -18.30
C GLU A 417 8.95 16.07 -19.26
N GLU A 418 7.70 16.27 -18.85
CA GLU A 418 6.67 16.87 -19.69
C GLU A 418 7.00 18.32 -20.08
N GLY A 419 7.54 19.13 -19.17
CA GLY A 419 7.94 20.50 -19.53
C GLY A 419 9.20 20.58 -20.39
N VAL A 420 10.12 19.60 -20.30
CA VAL A 420 11.23 19.45 -21.26
C VAL A 420 10.68 19.11 -22.63
N GLN A 421 9.74 18.17 -22.71
CA GLN A 421 9.11 17.78 -23.97
C GLN A 421 8.40 18.95 -24.65
N LEU A 422 7.69 19.77 -23.87
CA LEU A 422 6.99 20.95 -24.36
C LEU A 422 7.92 22.16 -24.57
N SER A 423 9.22 22.03 -24.29
CA SER A 423 10.21 23.12 -24.41
C SER A 423 9.83 24.37 -23.60
N GLN A 424 9.22 24.19 -22.42
CA GLN A 424 8.68 25.28 -21.60
C GLN A 424 9.57 25.67 -20.42
N TRP A 425 10.59 24.87 -20.11
CA TRP A 425 11.55 25.23 -19.08
C TRP A 425 12.61 26.18 -19.62
N THR A 426 12.81 27.30 -18.94
CA THR A 426 13.93 28.21 -19.22
C THR A 426 15.26 27.61 -18.74
N ASP A 427 16.39 28.12 -19.23
CA ASP A 427 17.72 27.67 -18.77
C ASP A 427 17.91 27.82 -17.25
N ALA A 428 17.36 28.88 -16.66
CA ALA A 428 17.42 29.11 -15.21
C ALA A 428 16.59 28.07 -14.44
N GLN A 429 15.40 27.74 -14.94
CA GLN A 429 14.53 26.71 -14.38
C GLN A 429 15.15 25.31 -14.52
N LEU A 430 15.75 24.99 -15.68
CA LEU A 430 16.48 23.73 -15.90
C LEU A 430 17.66 23.59 -14.94
N GLN A 431 18.38 24.68 -14.66
CA GLN A 431 19.44 24.70 -13.66
C GLN A 431 18.90 24.44 -12.24
N GLU A 432 17.81 25.09 -11.85
CA GLU A 432 17.15 24.86 -10.55
C GLU A 432 16.71 23.40 -10.37
N ILE A 433 16.16 22.79 -11.43
CA ILE A 433 15.74 21.39 -11.42
C ILE A 433 16.96 20.46 -11.31
N ASP A 434 18.05 20.70 -12.05
CA ASP A 434 19.27 19.88 -11.95
C ASP A 434 19.87 19.94 -10.55
N GLU A 435 19.90 21.12 -9.91
CA GLU A 435 20.38 21.27 -8.53
C GLU A 435 19.51 20.53 -7.52
N TRP A 436 18.19 20.51 -7.72
CA TRP A 436 17.29 19.70 -6.89
C TRP A 436 17.53 18.20 -7.12
N LEU A 437 17.60 17.74 -8.37
CA LEU A 437 17.85 16.33 -8.70
C LEU A 437 19.21 15.84 -8.21
N ALA A 438 20.27 16.64 -8.35
CA ALA A 438 21.61 16.31 -7.87
C ALA A 438 21.60 16.06 -6.35
N ARG A 439 21.03 16.99 -5.58
CA ARG A 439 20.86 16.84 -4.11
C ARG A 439 20.04 15.60 -3.77
N ARG A 440 18.96 15.34 -4.51
CA ARG A 440 18.11 14.15 -4.30
C ARG A 440 18.87 12.87 -4.57
N THR A 441 19.63 12.77 -5.66
CA THR A 441 20.43 11.58 -6.00
C THR A 441 21.50 11.27 -4.95
N GLU A 442 22.23 12.29 -4.48
CA GLU A 442 23.22 12.12 -3.40
C GLU A 442 22.56 11.63 -2.10
N PHE A 443 21.34 12.08 -1.82
CA PHE A 443 20.61 11.72 -0.62
C PHE A 443 19.92 10.35 -0.69
N THR A 444 19.55 9.85 -1.87
CA THR A 444 18.71 8.64 -2.06
C THR A 444 19.21 7.42 -1.27
N ALA A 445 20.49 7.07 -1.38
CA ALA A 445 21.02 5.88 -0.66
C ALA A 445 21.07 6.09 0.86
N ALA A 446 21.47 7.28 1.32
CA ALA A 446 21.49 7.62 2.74
C ALA A 446 20.07 7.66 3.34
N GLN A 447 19.10 8.13 2.56
CA GLN A 447 17.69 8.10 2.91
C GLN A 447 17.17 6.68 3.09
N MET A 448 17.46 5.80 2.13
CA MET A 448 17.04 4.40 2.18
C MET A 448 17.66 3.68 3.37
N GLU A 449 18.92 3.96 3.69
CA GLU A 449 19.55 3.48 4.91
C GLU A 449 18.72 3.89 6.13
N ARG A 450 18.40 5.18 6.28
CA ARG A 450 17.61 5.70 7.41
C ARG A 450 16.26 5.00 7.52
N PHE A 451 15.52 4.85 6.43
CA PHE A 451 14.21 4.19 6.48
C PHE A 451 14.29 2.70 6.83
N LEU A 452 15.31 1.98 6.34
CA LEU A 452 15.54 0.59 6.75
C LEU A 452 15.94 0.47 8.23
N GLN A 453 16.67 1.45 8.77
CA GLN A 453 16.94 1.54 10.21
C GLN A 453 15.64 1.72 11.00
N GLY A 454 14.76 2.61 10.52
CA GLY A 454 13.42 2.82 11.09
C GLY A 454 12.58 1.56 11.08
N GLU A 455 12.53 0.86 9.95
CA GLU A 455 11.79 -0.40 9.80
C GLU A 455 12.34 -1.47 10.76
N ARG A 456 13.68 -1.57 10.86
CA ARG A 456 14.33 -2.50 11.78
C ARG A 456 13.88 -2.23 13.21
N LEU A 457 14.02 -1.00 13.70
CA LEU A 457 13.68 -0.65 15.07
C LEU A 457 12.19 -0.79 15.37
N LEU A 458 11.32 -0.40 14.42
CA LEU A 458 9.88 -0.54 14.54
C LEU A 458 9.49 -2.00 14.75
N MET A 459 10.03 -2.91 13.94
CA MET A 459 9.71 -4.34 14.04
C MET A 459 10.34 -5.00 15.27
N LEU A 460 11.53 -4.58 15.70
CA LEU A 460 12.08 -5.03 16.98
C LEU A 460 11.19 -4.65 18.15
N LEU A 461 10.70 -3.40 18.18
CA LEU A 461 9.79 -2.93 19.22
C LEU A 461 8.48 -3.75 19.22
N THR A 462 7.92 -4.01 18.04
CA THR A 462 6.72 -4.85 17.88
C THR A 462 6.94 -6.26 18.45
N LEU A 463 8.05 -6.92 18.12
CA LEU A 463 8.38 -8.25 18.63
C LEU A 463 8.68 -8.24 20.14
N GLN A 464 9.33 -7.20 20.65
CA GLN A 464 9.62 -7.05 22.09
C GLN A 464 8.33 -6.94 22.91
N LYS A 465 7.39 -6.09 22.47
CA LYS A 465 6.06 -5.95 23.07
C LYS A 465 5.32 -7.29 23.09
N GLN A 466 5.34 -8.03 21.98
CA GLN A 466 4.74 -9.37 21.92
C GLN A 466 5.37 -10.35 22.90
N ILE A 467 6.71 -10.38 23.00
CA ILE A 467 7.43 -11.27 23.93
C ILE A 467 7.08 -10.94 25.39
N ASN A 468 6.89 -9.65 25.69
CA ASN A 468 6.49 -9.17 27.00
C ASN A 468 4.99 -9.39 27.31
N GLY A 469 4.21 -9.89 26.35
CA GLY A 469 2.77 -10.15 26.51
C GLY A 469 1.89 -8.91 26.37
N GLU A 470 2.40 -7.84 25.75
CA GLU A 470 1.59 -6.70 25.35
C GLU A 470 0.83 -7.01 24.05
N ASP A 471 -0.39 -6.48 23.91
CA ASP A 471 -1.21 -6.71 22.71
C ASP A 471 -0.51 -6.16 21.45
N LEU A 472 -0.37 -7.05 20.46
CA LEU A 472 0.11 -6.67 19.13
C LEU A 472 -0.98 -5.97 18.35
N LEU A 473 -0.71 -4.71 17.99
CA LEU A 473 -1.47 -3.99 16.97
C LEU A 473 -0.93 -4.34 15.57
N LEU A 474 -0.92 -5.62 15.22
CA LEU A 474 -0.72 -6.03 13.82
C LEU A 474 -2.07 -6.11 13.14
N GLU A 475 -2.20 -5.49 11.96
CA GLU A 475 -3.41 -5.61 11.14
C GLU A 475 -3.68 -7.06 10.71
N ASN A 476 -2.63 -7.89 10.61
CA ASN A 476 -2.73 -9.30 10.26
C ASN A 476 -3.11 -10.15 11.48
N ARG A 477 -4.40 -10.48 11.57
CA ARG A 477 -4.97 -11.29 12.65
C ARG A 477 -4.37 -12.69 12.76
N GLU A 478 -4.01 -13.30 11.65
CA GLU A 478 -3.46 -14.67 11.66
C GLU A 478 -2.01 -14.65 12.16
N ALA A 479 -1.19 -13.71 11.69
CA ALA A 479 0.15 -13.51 12.24
C ALA A 479 0.08 -13.23 13.76
N THR A 480 -0.84 -12.36 14.18
CA THR A 480 -1.10 -12.07 15.60
C THR A 480 -1.44 -13.34 16.39
N ARG A 481 -2.36 -14.16 15.87
CA ARG A 481 -2.76 -15.42 16.49
C ARG A 481 -1.58 -16.38 16.64
N ILE A 482 -0.76 -16.55 15.60
CA ILE A 482 0.35 -17.51 15.67
C ILE A 482 1.45 -17.01 16.61
N LEU A 483 1.76 -15.72 16.60
CA LEU A 483 2.71 -15.11 17.52
C LEU A 483 2.24 -15.20 18.98
N ALA A 484 0.95 -15.01 19.25
CA ALA A 484 0.37 -15.16 20.58
C ALA A 484 0.49 -16.60 21.11
N ASN A 485 0.54 -17.58 20.23
CA ASN A 485 0.68 -18.99 20.57
C ASN A 485 2.13 -19.50 20.46
N SER A 486 3.09 -18.64 20.13
CA SER A 486 4.50 -19.01 20.01
C SER A 486 5.19 -19.01 21.37
N ASN A 487 6.09 -19.97 21.61
CA ASN A 487 6.89 -19.97 22.83
C ASN A 487 7.94 -18.84 22.80
N GLN A 488 8.36 -18.37 23.99
CA GLN A 488 9.28 -17.24 24.11
C GLN A 488 10.61 -17.48 23.40
N LYS A 489 11.16 -18.70 23.47
CA LYS A 489 12.44 -19.04 22.82
C LYS A 489 12.37 -18.85 21.30
N SER A 490 11.29 -19.28 20.66
CA SER A 490 11.07 -19.08 19.23
C SER A 490 10.93 -17.60 18.87
N LEU A 491 10.24 -16.81 19.70
CA LEU A 491 10.08 -15.38 19.47
C LEU A 491 11.41 -14.61 19.61
N VAL A 492 12.26 -14.98 20.59
CA VAL A 492 13.62 -14.41 20.72
C VAL A 492 14.48 -14.77 19.51
N GLN A 493 14.40 -16.01 19.02
CA GLN A 493 15.11 -16.42 17.81
C GLN A 493 14.63 -15.63 16.58
N GLU A 494 13.33 -15.38 16.45
CA GLU A 494 12.76 -14.56 15.40
C GLU A 494 13.24 -13.10 15.47
N LEU A 495 13.28 -12.51 16.67
CA LEU A 495 13.81 -11.16 16.94
C LEU A 495 15.27 -11.03 16.49
N ILE A 496 16.13 -11.96 16.92
CA ILE A 496 17.56 -11.96 16.56
C ILE A 496 17.76 -12.19 15.06
N PHE A 497 16.99 -13.11 14.48
CA PHE A 497 17.07 -13.42 13.05
C PHE A 497 16.68 -12.21 12.20
N TYR A 498 15.57 -11.56 12.53
CA TYR A 498 15.08 -10.37 11.84
C TYR A 498 16.11 -9.22 11.91
N ASP A 499 16.65 -8.94 13.10
CA ASP A 499 17.65 -7.88 13.28
C ASP A 499 18.89 -8.14 12.41
N ARG A 500 19.41 -9.37 12.41
CA ARG A 500 20.56 -9.76 11.59
C ARG A 500 20.28 -9.62 10.11
N ALA A 501 19.13 -10.11 9.63
CA ALA A 501 18.74 -10.00 8.24
C ALA A 501 18.65 -8.53 7.78
N MET A 502 18.02 -7.67 8.60
CA MET A 502 17.93 -6.24 8.32
C MET A 502 19.29 -5.56 8.27
N LYS A 503 20.21 -5.90 9.20
CA LYS A 503 21.59 -5.39 9.19
C LYS A 503 22.34 -5.78 7.92
N GLU A 504 22.23 -7.03 7.48
CA GLU A 504 22.84 -7.49 6.22
C GLU A 504 22.30 -6.70 5.00
N HIS A 505 20.99 -6.42 4.94
CA HIS A 505 20.41 -5.55 3.91
C HIS A 505 20.90 -4.10 3.99
N ILE A 506 20.98 -3.54 5.19
CA ILE A 506 21.47 -2.17 5.41
C ILE A 506 22.93 -2.02 4.98
N GLU A 507 23.79 -3.01 5.25
CA GLU A 507 25.17 -3.02 4.76
C GLU A 507 25.26 -3.01 3.23
N LEU A 508 24.36 -3.71 2.54
CA LEU A 508 24.29 -3.63 1.08
C LEU A 508 23.91 -2.23 0.60
N ILE A 509 22.97 -1.54 1.25
CA ILE A 509 22.63 -0.14 0.94
C ILE A 509 23.79 0.82 1.22
N ARG A 510 24.54 0.62 2.32
CA ARG A 510 25.72 1.43 2.64
C ARG A 510 26.77 1.40 1.54
N LYS A 511 26.94 0.25 0.86
CA LYS A 511 27.84 0.15 -0.30
C LYS A 511 27.35 1.00 -1.48
N VAL A 512 26.03 1.05 -1.73
CA VAL A 512 25.41 1.88 -2.79
C VAL A 512 25.75 3.35 -2.59
N LYS A 513 25.78 3.84 -1.35
CA LYS A 513 26.16 5.23 -1.04
C LYS A 513 27.53 5.61 -1.58
N THR A 514 28.45 4.65 -1.67
CA THR A 514 29.82 4.87 -2.17
C THR A 514 29.97 4.58 -3.66
N SER A 515 29.27 3.57 -4.19
CA SER A 515 29.41 3.13 -5.58
C SER A 515 28.43 3.78 -6.55
N GLY A 516 27.28 4.27 -6.06
CA GLY A 516 26.13 4.65 -6.89
C GLY A 516 25.41 3.45 -7.55
N VAL A 517 25.86 2.22 -7.29
CA VAL A 517 25.40 0.99 -7.95
C VAL A 517 24.96 -0.03 -6.91
N VAL A 518 23.79 -0.63 -7.13
CA VAL A 518 23.25 -1.72 -6.33
C VAL A 518 23.82 -3.05 -6.81
N ASP A 519 24.47 -3.77 -5.89
CA ASP A 519 24.93 -5.15 -6.14
C ASP A 519 23.74 -6.11 -6.10
N ILE A 520 23.01 -6.20 -7.21
CA ILE A 520 21.83 -7.06 -7.35
C ILE A 520 22.15 -8.52 -7.05
N LYS A 521 23.34 -8.99 -7.45
CA LYS A 521 23.78 -10.35 -7.19
C LYS A 521 23.91 -10.61 -5.68
N ALA A 522 24.56 -9.71 -4.94
CA ALA A 522 24.66 -9.84 -3.49
C ALA A 522 23.29 -9.77 -2.79
N VAL A 523 22.36 -8.95 -3.31
CA VAL A 523 20.98 -8.89 -2.80
C VAL A 523 20.24 -10.22 -3.02
N ASP A 524 20.33 -10.80 -4.21
CA ASP A 524 19.68 -12.09 -4.53
C ASP A 524 20.28 -13.25 -3.74
N GLU A 525 21.60 -13.26 -3.55
CA GLU A 525 22.31 -14.23 -2.71
C GLU A 525 21.87 -14.12 -1.24
N LEU A 526 21.76 -12.91 -0.71
CA LEU A 526 21.25 -12.65 0.64
C LEU A 526 19.79 -13.10 0.79
N GLY A 527 18.92 -12.74 -0.15
CA GLY A 527 17.52 -13.16 -0.16
C GLY A 527 17.38 -14.68 -0.16
N SER A 528 18.16 -15.37 -1.01
CA SER A 528 18.19 -16.83 -1.08
C SER A 528 18.69 -17.47 0.22
N LYS A 529 19.68 -16.87 0.88
CA LYS A 529 20.20 -17.32 2.18
C LYS A 529 19.15 -17.18 3.29
N ILE A 530 18.46 -16.04 3.33
CA ILE A 530 17.37 -15.75 4.28
C ILE A 530 16.22 -16.74 4.08
N GLU A 531 15.77 -16.93 2.85
CA GLU A 531 14.68 -17.85 2.51
C GLU A 531 14.99 -19.29 2.92
N LYS A 532 16.20 -19.79 2.58
CA LYS A 532 16.65 -21.13 2.99
C LYS A 532 16.66 -21.30 4.51
N THR A 533 17.04 -20.26 5.25
CA THR A 533 17.07 -20.29 6.72
C THR A 533 15.66 -20.38 7.28
N MET A 534 14.75 -19.53 6.80
CA MET A 534 13.35 -19.56 7.24
C MET A 534 12.71 -20.91 6.95
N ASN A 535 12.94 -21.48 5.77
CA ASN A 535 12.31 -22.74 5.33
C ASN A 535 12.88 -24.01 5.98
N ARG A 536 13.94 -23.90 6.80
CA ARG A 536 14.53 -25.06 7.48
C ARG A 536 13.62 -25.63 8.58
N ILE A 537 12.82 -24.80 9.22
CA ILE A 537 11.92 -25.20 10.32
C ILE A 537 10.51 -24.68 10.00
N PRO A 538 9.57 -25.55 9.61
CA PRO A 538 8.18 -25.17 9.39
C PRO A 538 7.58 -24.49 10.64
N GLY A 539 6.83 -23.40 10.44
CA GLY A 539 6.13 -22.70 11.53
C GLY A 539 6.96 -21.75 12.40
N THR A 540 8.21 -21.42 12.03
CA THR A 540 9.07 -20.43 12.72
C THR A 540 9.33 -19.19 11.87
N TYR A 541 9.79 -18.04 12.38
CA TYR A 541 10.13 -16.84 11.56
C TYR A 541 8.94 -16.24 10.78
N ILE A 542 7.78 -16.11 11.42
CA ILE A 542 6.52 -15.80 10.75
C ILE A 542 6.46 -14.34 10.27
N LEU A 543 6.82 -13.39 11.13
CA LEU A 543 6.94 -11.98 10.75
C LEU A 543 8.07 -11.77 9.77
N SER A 544 9.19 -12.48 9.95
CA SER A 544 10.29 -12.41 8.98
C SER A 544 9.84 -12.86 7.59
N ARG A 545 9.03 -13.92 7.48
CA ARG A 545 8.43 -14.33 6.19
C ARG A 545 7.45 -13.31 5.63
N LEU A 546 6.70 -12.63 6.49
CA LEU A 546 5.74 -11.62 6.06
C LEU A 546 6.45 -10.36 5.54
N LEU A 547 7.56 -9.96 6.16
CA LEU A 547 8.11 -8.60 6.03
C LEU A 547 9.42 -8.54 5.23
N LEU A 548 10.33 -9.50 5.38
CA LEU A 548 11.63 -9.48 4.68
C LEU A 548 11.52 -9.51 3.15
N PRO A 549 10.53 -10.16 2.51
CA PRO A 549 10.38 -10.06 1.05
C PRO A 549 10.20 -8.62 0.56
N ALA A 550 9.50 -7.77 1.32
CA ALA A 550 9.33 -6.37 0.97
C ALA A 550 10.68 -5.63 1.01
N VAL A 551 11.55 -5.95 1.97
CA VAL A 551 12.90 -5.37 2.11
C VAL A 551 13.79 -5.72 0.91
N ILE A 552 13.73 -6.95 0.40
CA ILE A 552 14.46 -7.34 -0.83
C ILE A 552 14.06 -6.44 -2.00
N THR A 553 12.76 -6.14 -2.16
CA THR A 553 12.30 -5.29 -3.25
C THR A 553 12.81 -3.85 -3.17
N VAL A 554 13.17 -3.37 -1.98
CA VAL A 554 13.69 -2.02 -1.75
C VAL A 554 14.99 -1.77 -2.50
N HIS A 555 15.88 -2.76 -2.57
CA HIS A 555 17.14 -2.62 -3.32
C HIS A 555 16.88 -2.36 -4.81
N SER A 556 15.95 -3.12 -5.41
CA SER A 556 15.56 -2.90 -6.80
C SER A 556 14.87 -1.54 -6.99
N LYS A 557 14.03 -1.11 -6.03
CA LYS A 557 13.40 0.21 -6.06
C LYS A 557 14.42 1.34 -5.91
N THR A 558 15.47 1.12 -5.12
CA THR A 558 16.59 2.04 -4.96
C THR A 558 17.27 2.27 -6.29
N ALA A 559 17.69 1.21 -6.97
CA ALA A 559 18.35 1.30 -8.25
C ALA A 559 17.45 1.94 -9.31
N GLN A 560 16.16 1.54 -9.36
CA GLN A 560 15.17 2.14 -10.26
C GLN A 560 15.02 3.65 -10.04
N TYR A 561 15.00 4.09 -8.80
CA TYR A 561 14.82 5.51 -8.48
C TYR A 561 16.08 6.33 -8.76
N ILE A 562 17.28 5.81 -8.46
CA ILE A 562 18.55 6.42 -8.87
C ILE A 562 18.61 6.54 -10.40
N ASN A 563 18.22 5.49 -11.13
CA ASN A 563 18.15 5.51 -12.59
C ASN A 563 17.18 6.56 -13.10
N LEU A 564 15.99 6.67 -12.50
CA LEU A 564 15.00 7.69 -12.88
C LEU A 564 15.56 9.11 -12.70
N GLN A 565 16.21 9.40 -11.57
CA GLN A 565 16.83 10.70 -11.31
C GLN A 565 17.98 10.98 -12.30
N SER A 566 18.86 10.01 -12.52
CA SER A 566 19.97 10.12 -13.47
C SER A 566 19.49 10.35 -14.92
N SER A 567 18.42 9.67 -15.34
CA SER A 567 17.78 9.89 -16.64
C SER A 567 17.20 11.30 -16.75
N ALA A 568 16.52 11.79 -15.71
CA ALA A 568 15.99 13.16 -15.70
C ALA A 568 17.10 14.22 -15.82
N ARG A 569 18.20 14.06 -15.08
CA ARG A 569 19.37 14.94 -15.18
C ARG A 569 20.01 14.92 -16.57
N LEU A 570 20.12 13.73 -17.17
CA LEU A 570 20.63 13.59 -18.52
C LEU A 570 19.70 14.24 -19.55
N GLY A 571 18.38 14.14 -19.38
CA GLY A 571 17.38 14.84 -20.18
C GLY A 571 17.52 16.36 -20.09
N ILE A 572 17.75 16.90 -18.89
CA ILE A 572 18.03 18.33 -18.67
C ILE A 572 19.32 18.75 -19.39
N ALA A 573 20.39 17.96 -19.30
CA ALA A 573 21.65 18.27 -19.98
C ALA A 573 21.48 18.30 -21.51
N ILE A 574 20.73 17.35 -22.07
CA ILE A 574 20.36 17.33 -23.50
C ILE A 574 19.58 18.58 -23.88
N GLU A 575 18.63 18.99 -23.05
CA GLU A 575 17.80 20.16 -23.32
C GLU A 575 18.61 21.45 -23.30
N LYS A 576 19.50 21.63 -22.32
CA LYS A 576 20.43 22.77 -22.27
C LYS A 576 21.36 22.77 -23.49
N TYR A 577 21.82 21.60 -23.94
CA TYR A 577 22.59 21.50 -25.19
C TYR A 577 21.75 21.95 -26.39
N ARG A 578 20.49 21.54 -26.47
CA ARG A 578 19.56 21.91 -27.54
C ARG A 578 19.32 23.42 -27.57
N HIS A 579 19.12 24.07 -26.42
CA HIS A 579 19.02 25.53 -26.33
C HIS A 579 20.28 26.24 -26.83
N ALA A 580 21.46 25.74 -26.45
CA ALA A 580 22.73 26.35 -26.81
C ALA A 580 23.16 26.13 -28.27
N LYS A 581 22.79 24.99 -28.87
CA LYS A 581 23.29 24.54 -30.18
C LYS A 581 22.21 24.45 -31.26
N GLY A 582 20.93 24.55 -30.90
CA GLY A 582 19.79 24.44 -31.81
C GLY A 582 19.50 23.02 -32.31
N ALA A 583 20.20 22.00 -31.79
CA ALA A 583 20.06 20.60 -32.20
C ALA A 583 20.36 19.66 -31.02
N LEU A 584 19.91 18.41 -31.10
CA LEU A 584 20.30 17.36 -30.15
C LEU A 584 21.80 17.00 -30.31
N PRO A 585 22.46 16.48 -29.25
CA PRO A 585 23.83 15.98 -29.36
C PRO A 585 23.87 14.74 -30.26
N ASN A 586 24.99 14.48 -30.94
CA ASN A 586 25.11 13.26 -31.77
C ASN A 586 25.29 12.01 -30.90
N LYS A 587 26.02 12.17 -29.79
CA LYS A 587 26.26 11.17 -28.76
C LYS A 587 26.24 11.83 -27.38
N LEU A 588 25.93 11.06 -26.33
CA LEU A 588 25.86 11.59 -24.96
C LEU A 588 27.17 12.27 -24.53
N GLN A 589 28.33 11.81 -25.01
CA GLN A 589 29.63 12.41 -24.67
C GLN A 589 29.77 13.87 -25.12
N ASP A 590 28.96 14.34 -26.08
CA ASP A 590 28.97 15.75 -26.51
C ASP A 590 28.42 16.69 -25.41
N LEU A 591 27.77 16.14 -24.38
CA LEU A 591 27.27 16.88 -23.21
C LEU A 591 28.36 17.17 -22.16
N VAL A 592 29.46 16.42 -22.21
CA VAL A 592 30.53 16.48 -21.19
C VAL A 592 31.67 17.39 -21.69
N PRO A 593 32.21 18.29 -20.85
CA PRO A 593 31.81 18.59 -19.47
C PRO A 593 30.79 19.72 -19.33
N ASP A 594 30.45 20.40 -20.43
CA ASP A 594 29.79 21.71 -20.42
C ASP A 594 28.33 21.69 -19.92
N PHE A 595 27.62 20.57 -20.10
CA PHE A 595 26.21 20.42 -19.73
C PHE A 595 25.98 19.38 -18.63
N ILE A 596 26.92 18.43 -18.44
CA ILE A 596 26.96 17.47 -17.34
C ILE A 596 28.41 17.05 -17.06
N SER A 597 28.74 16.80 -15.79
CA SER A 597 30.13 16.47 -15.39
C SER A 597 30.61 15.11 -15.91
N ALA A 598 29.71 14.14 -16.00
CA ALA A 598 29.96 12.81 -16.53
C ALA A 598 28.63 12.16 -16.92
N ILE A 599 28.67 11.19 -17.83
CA ILE A 599 27.47 10.40 -18.15
C ILE A 599 27.17 9.48 -16.97
N PRO A 600 25.95 9.52 -16.39
CA PRO A 600 25.58 8.63 -15.30
C PRO A 600 25.68 7.16 -15.71
N VAL A 601 25.96 6.30 -14.74
CA VAL A 601 25.85 4.85 -14.90
C VAL A 601 24.46 4.37 -14.48
N ASN A 602 24.01 3.27 -15.05
CA ASN A 602 22.83 2.56 -14.60
C ASN A 602 23.12 1.91 -13.24
N ALA A 603 22.37 2.27 -12.22
CA ALA A 603 22.53 1.80 -10.85
C ALA A 603 22.24 0.30 -10.65
N GLN A 604 21.67 -0.39 -11.65
CA GLN A 604 21.46 -1.85 -11.63
C GLN A 604 22.60 -2.61 -12.30
N THR A 605 23.14 -2.10 -13.41
CA THR A 605 24.14 -2.82 -14.22
C THR A 605 25.56 -2.31 -14.00
N GLY A 606 25.72 -1.06 -13.56
CA GLY A 606 27.00 -0.35 -13.47
C GLY A 606 27.53 0.16 -14.82
N GLU A 607 26.80 -0.09 -15.92
CA GLU A 607 27.19 0.33 -17.26
C GLU A 607 26.78 1.79 -17.51
N PRO A 608 27.48 2.54 -18.39
CA PRO A 608 27.05 3.88 -18.79
C PRO A 608 25.61 3.88 -19.31
N MET A 609 24.83 4.91 -18.97
CA MET A 609 23.49 5.05 -19.53
C MET A 609 23.54 5.19 -21.05
N GLU A 610 22.65 4.47 -21.73
CA GLU A 610 22.49 4.52 -23.17
C GLU A 610 21.19 5.23 -23.55
N TRP A 611 21.19 5.80 -24.76
CA TRP A 611 20.02 6.43 -25.34
C TRP A 611 19.78 5.94 -26.76
N VAL A 612 18.52 5.98 -27.19
CA VAL A 612 18.10 5.76 -28.56
C VAL A 612 17.53 7.07 -29.07
N HIS A 613 18.10 7.63 -30.13
CA HIS A 613 17.53 8.75 -30.87
C HIS A 613 17.51 8.41 -32.36
N ASN A 614 16.35 8.58 -33.01
CA ASN A 614 16.15 8.18 -34.41
C ASN A 614 16.21 9.39 -35.37
N GLY A 615 17.06 10.38 -35.09
CA GLY A 615 17.14 11.63 -35.87
C GLY A 615 15.90 12.53 -35.77
N ALA A 616 14.92 12.15 -34.93
CA ALA A 616 13.79 12.96 -34.52
C ALA A 616 14.20 13.85 -33.32
N PRO A 617 13.44 14.88 -32.93
CA PRO A 617 13.60 15.55 -31.63
C PRO A 617 13.32 14.63 -30.42
N ARG A 618 13.21 13.32 -30.65
CA ARG A 618 12.79 12.28 -29.72
C ARG A 618 13.98 11.42 -29.35
N TYR A 619 14.13 11.17 -28.05
CA TYR A 619 15.09 10.21 -27.54
C TYR A 619 14.51 9.44 -26.36
N GLN A 620 15.04 8.24 -26.11
CA GLN A 620 14.68 7.41 -24.98
C GLN A 620 15.95 6.89 -24.30
N PHE A 621 15.99 6.87 -22.97
CA PHE A 621 17.02 6.16 -22.24
C PHE A 621 16.69 4.67 -22.17
N VAL A 622 17.66 3.82 -22.52
CA VAL A 622 17.53 2.37 -22.41
C VAL A 622 17.67 1.99 -20.94
N GLN A 623 16.61 1.43 -20.35
CA GLN A 623 16.64 0.85 -19.01
C GLN A 623 16.26 -0.65 -19.11
N GLU A 624 17.13 -1.56 -18.66
CA GLU A 624 16.84 -3.00 -18.68
C GLU A 624 15.83 -3.42 -17.58
N ARG A 625 14.86 -4.26 -17.99
CA ARG A 625 13.90 -5.09 -17.19
C ARG A 625 13.15 -4.44 -16.02
N GLY A 626 11.81 -4.42 -16.14
CA GLY A 626 10.89 -4.56 -14.99
C GLY A 626 9.93 -3.40 -14.70
N ARG A 627 10.02 -2.31 -15.46
CA ARG A 627 8.98 -1.29 -15.67
C ARG A 627 9.56 -0.43 -16.79
N SER A 628 8.90 -0.37 -17.94
CA SER A 628 9.29 0.58 -18.97
C SER A 628 9.13 1.99 -18.39
N ASN A 629 10.24 2.60 -17.97
CA ASN A 629 10.38 4.05 -18.04
C ASN A 629 10.65 4.37 -19.52
N GLU A 630 9.71 4.01 -20.40
CA GLU A 630 9.76 4.39 -21.80
C GLU A 630 9.48 5.90 -21.83
N TRP A 631 10.52 6.69 -22.11
CA TRP A 631 10.39 8.09 -22.47
C TRP A 631 9.64 8.14 -23.80
N LYS A 632 8.31 8.29 -23.75
CA LYS A 632 7.46 8.40 -24.93
C LYS A 632 7.17 9.87 -25.17
N TYR A 633 7.82 10.41 -26.20
CA TYR A 633 7.41 11.69 -26.77
C TYR A 633 6.31 11.47 -27.81
N ASP A 634 5.13 12.02 -27.55
CA ASP A 634 4.03 12.08 -28.50
C ASP A 634 3.86 13.52 -29.00
N ALA A 635 4.27 13.77 -30.25
CA ALA A 635 3.90 15.00 -30.94
C ALA A 635 2.57 14.75 -31.65
N VAL A 636 1.48 14.89 -30.90
CA VAL A 636 0.20 15.33 -31.45
C VAL A 636 -0.18 16.62 -30.75
N LEU A 637 0.67 17.64 -30.86
CA LEU A 637 0.30 19.06 -30.76
C LEU A 637 1.22 19.82 -31.72
N GLY A 638 0.77 19.86 -32.98
CA GLY A 638 1.41 20.43 -34.15
C GLY A 638 0.66 20.00 -35.40
#